data_AF-A0AB34YM55-F1
#
_entry.id   AF-A0AB34YM55-F1
#
_cell.length_a   1.000
_cell.length_b   1.000
_cell.length_c   1.000
_cell.angle_alpha   90.00
_cell.angle_beta   90.00
_cell.angle_gamma   90.00
#
_symmetry.space_group_name_H-M   'P 1'
#
loop_
_entity.id
_entity.type
_entity.pdbx_description
1 polymer ?
#
loop_
_entity_poly.entity_id
_entity_poly.type
_entity_poly.pdbx_seq_one_letter_code
_entity_poly.pdbx_strand_id
1 'polypeptide(L)'
;MSVSFLNGSGSLICDGVVAGQIEFSIAEPADSPDTTMRGKLWGNKLAIAAAMDAQKVELKPSDAHDLLSLDVEDTDRQGGMSFSVL
;
A
#
# COMPACT_ATOMS: atom_id res chain seq x y z
N MET A 1 -7.28 -23.11 5.20
CA MET A 1 -7.14 -21.99 4.24
C MET A 1 -5.98 -21.14 4.73
N SER A 2 -4.92 -21.04 3.93
CA SER A 2 -3.73 -20.23 4.28
C SER A 2 -3.84 -18.91 3.52
N VAL A 3 -3.74 -17.79 4.22
CA VAL A 3 -3.60 -16.48 3.59
C VAL A 3 -2.10 -16.19 3.51
N SER A 4 -1.59 -15.94 2.31
CA SER A 4 -0.22 -15.51 2.10
C SER A 4 -0.16 -13.99 2.22
N PHE A 5 0.90 -13.48 2.84
CA PHE A 5 1.11 -12.05 2.97
C PHE A 5 2.43 -11.67 2.31
N LEU A 6 2.36 -10.81 1.29
CA LEU A 6 3.53 -10.13 0.76
C LEU A 6 3.82 -8.93 1.66
N ASN A 7 4.87 -9.04 2.47
CA ASN A 7 5.34 -7.98 3.35
C ASN A 7 6.69 -7.45 2.90
N GLY A 8 6.96 -6.18 3.17
CA GLY A 8 8.21 -5.55 2.81
C GLY A 8 8.25 -4.07 3.10
N SER A 9 9.29 -3.42 2.60
CA SER A 9 9.40 -1.96 2.59
C SER A 9 9.34 -1.44 1.17
N GLY A 10 8.90 -0.21 0.98
CA GLY A 10 8.78 0.40 -0.34
C GLY A 10 8.78 1.91 -0.28
N SER A 11 8.75 2.54 -1.44
CA SER A 11 8.54 3.97 -1.57
C SER A 11 7.10 4.24 -2.01
N LEU A 12 6.43 5.14 -1.30
CA LEU A 12 5.12 5.63 -1.68
C LEU A 12 5.29 6.80 -2.65
N ILE A 13 4.54 6.76 -3.75
CA ILE A 13 4.55 7.75 -4.81
C ILE A 13 3.14 8.33 -4.88
N CYS A 14 3.03 9.63 -4.66
CA CYS A 14 1.77 10.37 -4.66
C CYS A 14 1.79 11.35 -5.83
N ASP A 15 0.83 11.23 -6.75
CA ASP A 15 0.71 12.06 -7.95
C ASP A 15 2.01 12.12 -8.78
N GLY A 16 2.75 11.00 -8.84
CA GLY A 16 4.03 10.89 -9.54
C GLY A 16 5.25 11.41 -8.77
N VAL A 17 5.08 11.88 -7.53
CA VAL A 17 6.17 12.35 -6.65
C VAL A 17 6.43 11.36 -5.54
N VAL A 18 7.71 11.02 -5.30
CA VAL A 18 8.08 10.14 -4.18
C VAL A 18 7.81 10.85 -2.86
N ALA A 19 6.78 10.40 -2.14
CA ALA A 19 6.35 10.96 -0.86
C ALA A 19 7.23 10.49 0.31
N GLY A 20 7.72 9.25 0.25
CA GLY A 20 8.68 8.73 1.23
C GLY A 20 8.69 7.21 1.33
N GLN A 21 9.60 6.69 2.16
CA GLN A 21 9.71 5.25 2.43
C GLN A 21 8.65 4.82 3.44
N ILE A 22 8.01 3.68 3.20
CA ILE A 22 6.99 3.06 4.05
C ILE A 22 7.27 1.56 4.22
N GLU A 23 6.57 0.94 5.17
CA GLU A 23 6.43 -0.51 5.28
C GLU A 23 5.04 -0.92 4.84
N PHE A 24 4.91 -2.11 4.25
CA PHE A 24 3.65 -2.62 3.75
C PHE A 24 3.44 -4.10 4.04
N SER A 25 2.18 -4.50 4.07
CA SER A 25 1.75 -5.90 4.01
C SER A 25 0.52 -6.01 3.14
N ILE A 26 0.56 -6.88 2.13
CA ILE A 26 -0.53 -7.15 1.20
C ILE A 26 -0.95 -8.59 1.40
N ALA A 27 -2.23 -8.81 1.68
CA ALA A 27 -2.84 -10.12 1.68
C ALA A 27 -3.05 -10.58 0.23
N GLU A 28 -2.43 -11.69 -0.14
CA GLU A 28 -2.70 -12.34 -1.41
C GLU A 28 -3.99 -13.18 -1.27
N PRO A 29 -4.96 -13.02 -2.18
CA PRO A 29 -6.20 -13.79 -2.13
C PRO A 29 -5.89 -15.27 -2.36
N ALA A 30 -6.16 -16.09 -1.36
CA ALA A 30 -6.12 -17.54 -1.48
C ALA A 30 -7.44 -18.03 -2.07
N ASP A 31 -7.47 -18.25 -3.39
CA ASP A 31 -8.53 -18.99 -4.11
C ASP A 31 -9.95 -18.45 -3.88
N SER A 32 -10.10 -17.16 -3.57
CA SER A 32 -11.41 -16.50 -3.50
C SER A 32 -11.77 -15.87 -4.85
N PRO A 33 -13.06 -15.82 -5.20
CA PRO A 33 -13.50 -15.12 -6.41
C PRO A 33 -13.22 -13.61 -6.34
N ASP A 34 -12.99 -13.09 -5.13
CA ASP A 34 -12.49 -11.74 -4.91
C ASP A 34 -10.96 -11.75 -5.07
N THR A 35 -10.51 -11.30 -6.25
CA THR A 35 -9.08 -11.17 -6.57
C THR A 35 -8.49 -9.87 -6.05
N THR A 36 -9.25 -9.07 -5.29
CA THR A 36 -8.79 -7.79 -4.77
C THR A 36 -7.72 -8.01 -3.71
N MET A 37 -6.47 -7.68 -4.04
CA MET A 37 -5.37 -7.71 -3.08
C MET A 37 -5.51 -6.51 -2.14
N ARG A 38 -5.70 -6.75 -0.85
CA ARG A 38 -5.81 -5.68 0.16
C ARG A 38 -4.59 -5.67 1.04
N GLY A 39 -4.20 -4.49 1.49
CA GLY A 39 -3.01 -4.32 2.30
C GLY A 39 -3.10 -3.19 3.29
N LYS A 40 -2.02 -3.05 4.05
CA LYS A 40 -1.80 -1.95 4.99
C LYS A 40 -0.40 -1.39 4.80
N LEU A 41 -0.28 -0.06 4.88
CA LEU A 41 0.96 0.71 4.91
C LEU A 41 1.17 1.30 6.31
N TRP A 42 2.41 1.46 6.74
CA TRP A 42 2.75 2.19 7.98
C TRP A 42 4.19 2.72 7.93
N GLY A 43 4.59 3.44 9.00
CA GLY A 43 5.94 3.98 9.16
C GLY A 43 5.97 5.49 8.98
N ASN A 44 6.16 5.96 7.75
CA ASN A 44 6.30 7.40 7.47
C ASN A 44 4.93 8.10 7.41
N LYS A 45 4.59 8.78 8.51
CA LYS A 45 3.32 9.51 8.66
C LYS A 45 3.13 10.64 7.65
N LEU A 46 4.20 11.31 7.21
CA LEU A 46 4.10 12.36 6.21
C LEU A 46 3.79 11.79 4.83
N ALA A 47 4.40 10.67 4.47
CA ALA A 47 4.09 9.96 3.22
C ALA A 47 2.64 9.47 3.22
N ILE A 48 2.18 8.91 4.35
CA ILE A 48 0.81 8.43 4.50
C ILE A 48 -0.20 9.58 4.42
N ALA A 49 0.06 10.70 5.09
CA ALA A 49 -0.79 11.89 4.96
C ALA A 49 -0.84 12.40 3.50
N ALA A 50 0.31 12.45 2.82
CA ALA A 50 0.38 12.85 1.42
C ALA A 50 -0.44 11.92 0.51
N ALA A 51 -0.51 10.63 0.82
CA ALA A 51 -1.31 9.67 0.06
C ALA A 51 -2.83 9.86 0.24
N MET A 52 -3.27 10.38 1.38
CA MET A 52 -4.70 10.69 1.58
C MET A 52 -5.18 11.88 0.75
N ASP A 53 -4.30 12.86 0.54
CA ASP A 53 -4.59 14.06 -0.25
C ASP A 53 -4.30 13.88 -1.75
N ALA A 54 -3.66 12.77 -2.14
CA ALA A 54 -3.26 12.51 -3.52
C ALA A 54 -4.41 12.02 -4.39
N GLN A 55 -4.39 12.35 -5.68
CA GLN A 55 -5.35 11.77 -6.64
C GLN A 55 -4.91 10.39 -7.10
N LYS A 56 -3.61 10.15 -7.15
CA LYS A 56 -3.03 8.86 -7.53
C LYS A 56 -1.98 8.43 -6.50
N VAL A 57 -2.15 7.23 -5.96
CA VAL A 57 -1.19 6.62 -5.04
C VAL A 57 -0.61 5.36 -5.64
N GLU A 58 0.71 5.27 -5.64
CA GLU A 58 1.46 4.14 -6.16
C GLU A 58 2.47 3.68 -5.11
N LEU A 59 2.61 2.37 -4.97
CA LEU A 59 3.63 1.75 -4.13
C LEU A 59 4.70 1.13 -5.02
N LYS A 60 5.95 1.51 -4.77
CA LYS A 60 7.13 0.84 -5.30
C LYS A 60 7.78 -0.01 -4.22
N PRO A 61 7.57 -1.34 -4.19
CA PRO A 61 8.29 -2.21 -3.26
C PRO A 61 9.80 -2.10 -3.50
N SER A 62 10.60 -2.23 -2.44
CA SER A 62 12.07 -2.23 -2.56
C SER A 62 12.56 -3.50 -3.27
N ASP A 63 11.89 -4.62 -3.02
CA ASP A 63 12.24 -5.95 -3.53
C ASP A 63 11.59 -6.29 -4.88
N ALA A 64 10.69 -5.44 -5.39
CA ALA A 64 10.01 -5.63 -6.67
C ALA A 64 10.26 -4.45 -7.60
N HIS A 65 10.24 -4.68 -8.91
CA HIS A 65 10.38 -3.61 -9.90
C HIS A 65 9.05 -2.97 -10.30
N ASP A 66 7.95 -3.69 -10.09
CA ASP A 66 6.62 -3.25 -10.47
C ASP A 66 6.04 -2.22 -9.50
N LEU A 67 5.38 -1.23 -10.07
CA LEU A 67 4.59 -0.25 -9.32
C LEU A 67 3.19 -0.82 -9.12
N LEU A 68 2.73 -0.82 -7.87
CA LEU A 68 1.39 -1.21 -7.49
C LEU A 68 0.54 0.05 -7.37
N SER A 69 -0.50 0.17 -8.20
CA SER A 69 -1.48 1.25 -8.04
C SER A 69 -2.38 0.94 -6.86
N LEU A 70 -2.54 1.90 -5.95
CA LEU A 70 -3.26 1.72 -4.70
C LEU A 70 -4.52 2.59 -4.69
N ASP A 71 -5.62 1.99 -4.25
CA ASP A 71 -6.83 2.68 -3.83
C ASP A 71 -6.81 2.86 -2.31
N VAL A 72 -6.90 4.10 -1.85
CA VAL A 72 -6.80 4.47 -0.44
C VAL A 72 -8.16 4.28 0.23
N GLU A 73 -8.24 3.39 1.22
CA GLU A 73 -9.51 3.09 1.87
C GLU A 73 -9.67 3.87 3.19
N ASP A 74 -8.74 3.72 4.12
CA ASP A 74 -8.84 4.28 5.47
C ASP A 74 -7.46 4.51 6.08
N THR A 75 -7.34 5.45 7.03
CA THR A 75 -6.16 5.55 7.88
C THR A 75 -6.49 5.33 9.34
N ASP A 76 -5.71 4.44 9.95
CA ASP A 76 -5.79 4.16 11.37
C ASP A 76 -5.11 5.26 12.20
N ARG A 77 -5.58 5.41 13.45
CA ARG A 77 -5.08 6.41 14.42
C ARG A 77 -3.59 6.27 14.73
N GLN A 78 -2.97 5.12 14.46
CA GLN A 78 -1.53 4.93 14.65
C GLN A 78 -0.67 5.47 13.50
N GLY A 79 -1.30 6.03 12.45
CA GLY A 79 -0.60 6.48 11.25
C GLY A 79 -0.27 5.31 10.33
N GLY A 80 -1.16 4.33 10.26
CA GLY A 80 -1.17 3.31 9.22
C GLY A 80 -2.34 3.55 8.26
N MET A 81 -2.29 2.95 7.09
CA MET A 81 -3.24 3.19 6.00
C MET A 81 -3.63 1.88 5.34
N SER A 82 -4.92 1.59 5.26
CA SER A 82 -5.48 0.45 4.54
C SER A 82 -5.68 0.81 3.08
N PHE A 83 -5.41 -0.13 2.19
CA PHE A 83 -5.54 0.07 0.75
C PHE A 83 -5.94 -1.22 0.04
N SER A 84 -6.45 -1.05 -1.18
CA SER A 84 -6.64 -2.12 -2.15
C SER A 84 -5.74 -1.88 -3.37
N VAL A 85 -5.21 -2.94 -3.97
CA VAL A 85 -4.42 -2.85 -5.21
C VAL A 85 -5.38 -2.83 -6.41
N LEU A 86 -5.15 -1.89 -7.33
CA LEU A 86 -5.93 -1.69 -8.57
C LEU A 86 -5.36 -2.48 -9.76
#